data_AF-A0A2P4Q0L4-F1
#
_entry.id   AF-A0A2P4Q0L4-F1
#
_cell.length_a   1.000
_cell.length_b   1.000
_cell.length_c   1.000
_cell.angle_alpha   90.00
_cell.angle_beta   90.00
_cell.angle_gamma   90.00
#
_symmetry.space_group_name_H-M   'P 1'
#
loop_
_entity.id
_entity.type
_entity.pdbx_description
1 polymer ?
#
loop_
_entity_poly.entity_id
_entity_poly.type
_entity_poly.pdbx_seq_one_letter_code
_entity_poly.pdbx_strand_id
1 'polypeptide(L)'
;MAKMSCQTTNKCQVSNTMAKIELPFPPTITATDIVNRRKPSKIKSKSPNAFLIYRKAFLDQLSNSKHNLKMTDVSKLVSTYWKNEPENVKEEYRKIAAQV
;
A
#
# COMPACT_ATOMS: atom_id res chain seq x y z
N MET A 1 -4.37 -31.25 -15.73
CA MET A 1 -3.09 -30.50 -15.78
C MET A 1 -3.33 -29.15 -16.44
N ALA A 2 -2.56 -28.16 -16.03
CA ALA A 2 -2.79 -26.73 -16.16
C ALA A 2 -2.80 -26.17 -17.60
N LYS A 3 -3.51 -25.05 -17.79
CA LYS A 3 -2.91 -23.72 -18.00
C LYS A 3 -4.02 -22.72 -18.35
N MET A 4 -4.40 -21.87 -17.39
CA MET A 4 -5.18 -20.66 -17.67
C MET A 4 -4.17 -19.60 -18.12
N SER A 5 -4.09 -19.38 -19.42
CA SER A 5 -3.37 -18.27 -20.04
C SER A 5 -4.30 -17.07 -20.10
N CYS A 6 -3.97 -16.00 -19.39
CA CYS A 6 -4.50 -14.68 -19.68
C CYS A 6 -3.32 -13.75 -19.96
N GLN A 7 -3.03 -13.61 -21.26
CA GLN A 7 -2.26 -12.50 -21.77
C GLN A 7 -3.09 -11.23 -21.54
N THR A 8 -2.52 -10.24 -20.87
CA THR A 8 -2.98 -8.85 -21.01
C THR A 8 -1.75 -7.96 -21.02
N THR A 9 -1.24 -7.77 -22.23
CA THR A 9 -0.43 -6.62 -22.61
C THR A 9 -1.23 -5.35 -22.31
N ASN A 10 -0.66 -4.48 -21.48
CA ASN A 10 -0.88 -3.03 -21.57
C ASN A 10 0.28 -2.33 -20.86
N LYS A 11 1.32 -2.01 -21.66
CA LYS A 11 2.27 -0.94 -21.34
C LYS A 11 1.49 0.36 -21.34
N CYS A 12 1.05 0.82 -20.17
CA CYS A 12 0.62 2.20 -20.00
C CYS A 12 1.84 3.00 -19.54
N GLN A 13 2.44 3.73 -20.48
CA GLN A 13 3.42 4.77 -20.23
C GLN A 13 2.90 5.71 -19.14
N VAL A 14 3.55 5.71 -17.98
CA VAL A 14 3.42 6.77 -16.99
C VAL A 14 4.48 7.79 -17.37
N SER A 15 4.04 8.86 -18.03
CA SER A 15 4.88 9.98 -18.42
C SER A 15 5.51 10.65 -17.20
N ASN A 16 6.78 10.30 -16.98
CA ASN A 16 7.92 11.16 -16.67
C ASN A 16 7.67 12.50 -15.93
N THR A 17 7.13 12.42 -14.72
CA THR A 17 7.46 13.28 -13.56
C THR A 17 7.02 12.52 -12.31
N MET A 18 7.70 11.42 -11.99
CA MET A 18 7.49 10.74 -10.71
C MET A 18 8.06 11.63 -9.61
N ALA A 19 7.20 12.45 -9.00
CA ALA A 19 7.47 12.91 -7.64
C ALA A 19 7.73 11.64 -6.81
N LYS A 20 8.96 11.47 -6.33
CA LYS A 20 9.32 10.38 -5.44
C LYS A 20 8.49 10.57 -4.18
N ILE A 21 7.47 9.72 -3.98
CA ILE A 21 6.63 9.77 -2.78
C ILE A 21 7.44 9.11 -1.68
N GLU A 22 8.01 9.93 -0.81
CA GLU A 22 8.82 9.47 0.31
C GLU A 22 7.95 9.30 1.55
N LEU A 23 7.71 8.05 1.94
CA LEU A 23 7.04 7.72 3.20
C LEU A 23 7.95 8.04 4.39
N PRO A 24 7.43 8.66 5.47
CA PRO A 24 8.23 8.84 6.67
C PRO A 24 8.63 7.47 7.22
N PHE A 25 9.91 7.36 7.59
CA PHE A 25 10.42 6.23 8.36
C PHE A 25 11.04 6.76 9.66
N PRO A 26 10.64 6.24 10.84
CA PRO A 26 9.70 5.15 11.05
C PRO A 26 8.26 5.49 10.61
N PRO A 27 7.45 4.48 10.24
CA PRO A 27 6.06 4.70 9.81
C PRO A 27 5.24 5.37 10.91
N THR A 28 4.54 6.44 10.57
CA THR A 28 3.66 7.16 11.51
C THR A 28 2.38 6.39 11.83
N ILE A 29 2.01 5.40 11.00
CA ILE A 29 0.81 4.59 11.18
C ILE A 29 1.03 3.53 12.27
N THR A 30 0.14 3.49 13.26
CA THR A 30 0.19 2.49 14.34
C THR A 30 -0.85 1.38 14.15
N ALA A 31 -0.69 0.26 14.86
CA ALA A 31 -1.66 -0.83 14.87
C ALA A 31 -3.06 -0.33 15.31
N THR A 32 -3.09 0.52 16.33
CA THR A 32 -4.31 1.13 16.86
C THR A 32 -5.03 1.99 15.82
N ASP A 33 -4.30 2.77 15.01
CA ASP A 33 -4.89 3.55 13.92
C ASP A 33 -5.61 2.68 12.88
N ILE A 34 -5.07 1.48 12.62
CA ILE A 34 -5.62 0.54 11.66
C ILE A 34 -6.89 -0.11 12.22
N VAL A 35 -6.90 -0.47 13.50
CA VAL A 35 -8.08 -1.03 14.18
C VAL A 35 -9.20 0.01 14.28
N ASN A 36 -8.88 1.23 14.74
CA ASN A 36 -9.87 2.29 14.96
C ASN A 36 -10.58 2.75 13.69
N ARG A 37 -9.90 2.67 12.53
CA ARG A 37 -10.49 3.00 11.23
C ARG A 37 -11.36 1.89 10.63
N ARG A 38 -11.38 0.70 11.24
CA ARG A 38 -12.25 -0.40 10.79
C ARG A 38 -13.64 -0.24 11.37
N LYS A 39 -14.66 -0.45 10.52
CA LYS A 39 -16.03 -0.56 10.99
C LYS A 39 -16.13 -1.71 12.00
N PRO A 40 -16.85 -1.58 13.12
CA PRO A 40 -16.98 -2.63 14.13
C PRO A 40 -17.41 -3.99 13.55
N SER A 41 -18.29 -3.97 12.54
CA SER A 41 -18.75 -5.16 11.81
C SER A 41 -17.67 -5.86 10.99
N LYS A 42 -16.60 -5.16 10.61
CA LYS A 42 -15.45 -5.70 9.85
C LYS A 42 -14.26 -6.02 10.74
N ILE A 43 -14.29 -5.74 12.05
CA ILE A 43 -13.21 -6.14 12.98
C ILE A 43 -13.08 -7.67 13.06
N LYS A 44 -14.20 -8.40 12.93
CA LYS A 44 -14.20 -9.87 12.81
C LYS A 44 -13.61 -10.41 11.50
N SER A 45 -13.31 -9.55 10.52
CA SER A 45 -12.67 -9.97 9.26
C SER A 45 -11.14 -9.93 9.38
N LYS A 46 -10.45 -10.70 8.53
CA LYS A 46 -8.99 -10.91 8.58
C LYS A 46 -8.21 -9.59 8.79
N SER A 47 -7.23 -9.62 9.70
CA SER A 47 -6.27 -8.53 9.92
C SER A 47 -5.58 -8.15 8.59
N PRO A 48 -5.32 -6.86 8.33
CA PRO A 48 -4.79 -6.43 7.05
C PRO A 48 -3.31 -6.80 6.99
N ASN A 49 -2.89 -7.42 5.89
CA ASN A 49 -1.47 -7.71 5.65
C ASN A 49 -0.64 -6.40 5.66
N ALA A 50 0.65 -6.48 5.99
CA ALA A 50 1.65 -5.41 5.90
C ALA A 50 1.53 -4.57 4.62
N PHE A 51 1.29 -5.20 3.46
CA PHE A 51 1.07 -4.48 2.20
C PHE A 51 -0.15 -3.53 2.23
N LEU A 52 -1.25 -3.93 2.87
CA LEU A 52 -2.45 -3.08 2.99
C LEU A 52 -2.20 -1.90 3.93
N ILE A 53 -1.39 -2.10 4.96
CA ILE A 53 -0.98 -1.05 5.90
C ILE A 53 -0.06 -0.05 5.20
N TYR A 54 0.94 -0.55 4.48
CA TYR A 54 1.83 0.26 3.63
C TYR A 54 1.05 1.08 2.61
N ARG A 55 0.12 0.44 1.89
CA ARG A 55 -0.78 1.13 0.95
C ARG A 55 -1.57 2.24 1.61
N LYS A 56 -2.01 2.06 2.86
CA LYS A 56 -2.76 3.07 3.59
C LYS A 56 -1.86 4.28 3.92
N ALA A 57 -0.65 4.05 4.42
CA ALA A 57 0.31 5.13 4.66
C ALA A 57 0.61 5.91 3.37
N PHE A 58 0.77 5.20 2.25
CA PHE A 58 0.96 5.79 0.93
C PHE A 58 -0.23 6.64 0.47
N LEU A 59 -1.46 6.16 0.69
CA LEU A 59 -2.67 6.91 0.38
C LEU A 59 -2.82 8.15 1.28
N ASP A 60 -2.45 8.06 2.55
CA ASP A 60 -2.52 9.20 3.47
C ASP A 60 -1.54 10.30 3.04
N GLN A 61 -0.33 9.94 2.64
CA GLN A 61 0.60 10.90 2.02
C GLN A 61 0.07 11.50 0.72
N LEU A 62 -0.48 10.66 -0.15
CA LEU A 62 -1.10 11.11 -1.40
C LEU A 62 -2.31 12.00 -1.18
N SER A 63 -3.02 11.87 -0.06
CA SER A 63 -4.13 12.78 0.26
C SER A 63 -3.63 14.15 0.73
N ASN A 64 -2.44 14.19 1.34
CA ASN A 64 -1.82 15.43 1.82
C ASN A 64 -1.14 16.21 0.67
N SER A 65 -0.50 15.51 -0.27
CA SER A 65 -0.05 16.10 -1.53
C SER A 65 -1.27 16.23 -2.45
N LYS A 66 -1.63 17.40 -2.98
CA LYS A 66 -2.87 17.62 -3.78
C LYS A 66 -2.94 16.87 -5.14
N HIS A 67 -2.43 15.65 -5.25
CA HIS A 67 -2.40 14.82 -6.44
C HIS A 67 -3.66 13.93 -6.51
N ASN A 68 -4.52 14.22 -7.48
CA ASN A 68 -5.69 13.39 -7.78
C ASN A 68 -5.28 12.18 -8.64
N LEU A 69 -4.63 11.18 -8.04
CA LEU A 69 -4.33 9.92 -8.73
C LEU A 69 -5.55 8.98 -8.68
N LYS A 70 -5.84 8.32 -9.81
CA LYS A 70 -6.85 7.26 -9.85
C LYS A 70 -6.41 6.10 -8.95
N MET A 71 -7.34 5.53 -8.19
CA MET A 71 -7.07 4.42 -7.26
C MET A 71 -6.41 3.20 -7.93
N THR A 72 -6.67 2.97 -9.22
CA THR A 72 -6.03 1.93 -10.03
C THR A 72 -4.53 2.18 -10.19
N ASP A 73 -4.16 3.43 -10.42
CA ASP A 73 -2.78 3.84 -10.66
C ASP A 73 -2.01 3.85 -9.34
N VAL A 74 -2.65 4.28 -8.25
CA VAL A 74 -2.09 4.16 -6.89
C VAL A 74 -1.79 2.71 -6.55
N SER A 75 -2.69 1.77 -6.88
CA SER A 75 -2.47 0.35 -6.57
C SER A 75 -1.24 -0.20 -7.29
N LYS A 76 -1.06 0.15 -8.58
CA LYS A 76 0.13 -0.24 -9.36
C LYS A 76 1.39 0.41 -8.81
N LEU A 77 1.32 1.70 -8.49
CA LEU A 77 2.44 2.47 -7.94
C LEU A 77 2.91 1.89 -6.60
N VAL A 78 1.99 1.72 -5.65
CA VAL A 78 2.27 1.14 -4.33
C VAL A 78 2.84 -0.27 -4.47
N SER A 79 2.36 -1.08 -5.40
CA SER A 79 2.92 -2.43 -5.63
C SER A 79 4.37 -2.39 -6.11
N THR A 80 4.74 -1.36 -6.88
CA THR A 80 6.10 -1.16 -7.37
C THR A 80 7.01 -0.67 -6.26
N TYR A 81 6.55 0.33 -5.50
CA TYR A 81 7.27 0.86 -4.33
C TYR A 81 7.50 -0.22 -3.28
N TRP A 82 6.45 -0.96 -2.90
CA TRP A 82 6.56 -2.06 -1.94
C TRP A 82 7.58 -3.13 -2.37
N LYS A 83 7.68 -3.45 -3.66
CA LYS A 83 8.69 -4.42 -4.13
C LYS A 83 10.11 -3.88 -3.95
N ASN A 84 10.32 -2.60 -4.24
CA ASN A 84 11.61 -1.93 -4.20
C ASN A 84 12.01 -1.40 -2.82
N GLU A 85 11.08 -1.40 -1.86
CA GLU A 85 11.33 -0.97 -0.49
C GLU A 85 12.35 -1.89 0.20
N PRO A 86 13.29 -1.37 1.00
CA PRO A 86 14.24 -2.18 1.74
C PRO A 86 13.55 -3.07 2.79
N GLU A 87 14.20 -4.18 3.14
CA GLU A 87 13.58 -5.22 3.97
C GLU A 87 13.26 -4.73 5.39
N ASN A 88 14.10 -3.84 5.96
CA ASN A 88 13.86 -3.25 7.28
C ASN A 88 12.53 -2.46 7.34
N VAL A 89 12.18 -1.76 6.26
CA VAL A 89 10.91 -1.03 6.19
C VAL A 89 9.75 -2.02 6.07
N LYS A 90 9.87 -3.04 5.21
CA LYS A 90 8.84 -4.10 5.07
C LYS A 90 8.61 -4.81 6.40
N GLU A 91 9.67 -5.13 7.14
CA GLU A 91 9.61 -5.74 8.46
C GLU A 91 8.84 -4.87 9.46
N GLU A 92 9.06 -3.56 9.46
CA GLU A 92 8.33 -2.67 10.36
C GLU A 92 6.81 -2.70 10.09
N TYR A 93 6.40 -2.69 8.82
CA TYR A 93 5.00 -2.87 8.46
C TYR A 93 4.45 -4.27 8.80
N ARG A 94 5.29 -5.31 8.77
CA ARG A 94 4.90 -6.65 9.25
C ARG A 94 4.70 -6.68 10.77
N LYS A 95 5.55 -6.01 11.54
CA LYS A 95 5.38 -5.89 13.00
C LYS A 95 4.08 -5.17 13.33
N ILE A 96 3.76 -4.09 12.62
CA ILE A 96 2.48 -3.39 12.78
C ILE A 96 1.33 -4.33 12.44
N ALA A 97 1.39 -5.07 11.32
CA ALA A 97 0.35 -6.02 10.94
C ALA A 97 0.11 -7.12 11.97
N ALA A 98 1.16 -7.59 12.64
CA ALA A 98 1.07 -8.60 13.69
C ALA A 98 0.40 -8.09 14.98
N GLN A 99 0.33 -6.77 15.17
CA GLN A 99 -0.27 -6.12 16.34
C GLN A 99 -1.74 -5.70 16.11
N VAL A 100 -2.28 -5.89 14.91
CA VAL A 100 -3.67 -5.52 14.50
C VAL A 100 -4.60 -6.72 14.58
#